data_AF-A0A2D0AHV8-F1
#
_entry.id   AF-A0A2D0AHV8-F1
#
_cell.length_a   1.000
_cell.length_b   1.000
_cell.length_c   1.000
_cell.angle_alpha   90.00
_cell.angle_beta   90.00
_cell.angle_gamma   90.00
#
_symmetry.space_group_name_H-M   'P 1'
#
loop_
_entity.id
_entity.type
_entity.pdbx_description
1 polymer ?
#
loop_
_entity_poly.entity_id
_entity_poly.type
_entity_poly.pdbx_seq_one_letter_code
_entity_poly.pdbx_strand_id
1 'polypeptide(L)'
;MQQQVQINNQMRMQQQQQINQIHIQMQMQNMMRMQMQSVVTKEEKLAQVQKSIEKLNKNIEDKKAEIAENEQKKENATDEKSKDEAEKKINKLQKKLQKYKEKLNSKNEDATQLKSEIAENNKLAAESKAKYEAEKAKKEAEKKQEKEEKAEK
;
A
#
# COMPACT_ATOMS: atom_id res chain seq x y z
N MET A 1 -38.29 47.87 9.73
CA MET A 1 -37.46 47.57 8.54
C MET A 1 -36.02 47.21 8.89
N GLN A 2 -35.28 48.00 9.69
CA GLN A 2 -33.88 47.70 10.04
C GLN A 2 -33.66 46.36 10.79
N GLN A 3 -34.56 45.99 11.72
CA GLN A 3 -34.48 44.71 12.44
C GLN A 3 -34.60 43.48 11.52
N GLN A 4 -35.48 43.54 10.51
CA GLN A 4 -35.65 42.45 9.54
C GLN A 4 -34.39 42.24 8.68
N VAL A 5 -33.72 43.34 8.31
CA VAL A 5 -32.45 43.29 7.55
C VAL A 5 -31.33 42.69 8.39
N GLN A 6 -31.23 43.03 9.69
CA GLN A 6 -30.26 42.43 10.60
C GLN A 6 -30.48 40.92 10.77
N ILE A 7 -31.73 40.48 10.98
CA ILE A 7 -32.07 39.06 11.11
C ILE A 7 -31.72 38.29 9.82
N ASN A 8 -32.06 38.83 8.65
CA ASN A 8 -31.72 38.23 7.36
C ASN A 8 -30.20 38.13 7.14
N ASN A 9 -29.44 39.14 7.55
CA ASN A 9 -27.98 39.11 7.45
C ASN A 9 -27.35 38.09 8.43
N GLN A 10 -27.88 37.97 9.65
CA GLN A 10 -27.46 36.95 10.61
C GLN A 10 -27.73 35.54 10.10
N MET A 11 -28.93 35.27 9.58
CA MET A 11 -29.28 33.99 8.98
C MET A 11 -28.34 33.65 7.81
N ARG A 12 -28.07 34.60 6.91
CA ARG A 12 -27.14 34.39 5.78
C ARG A 12 -25.72 34.06 6.24
N MET A 13 -25.19 34.77 7.23
CA MET A 13 -23.87 34.45 7.79
C MET A 13 -23.83 33.05 8.41
N GLN A 14 -24.86 32.67 9.17
CA GLN A 14 -24.94 31.34 9.78
C GLN A 14 -25.04 30.25 8.72
N GLN A 15 -25.82 30.47 7.65
CA GLN A 15 -25.93 29.55 6.52
C GLN A 15 -24.59 29.41 5.77
N GLN A 16 -23.88 30.51 5.54
CA GLN A 16 -22.55 30.49 4.91
C GLN A 16 -21.53 29.74 5.77
N GLN A 17 -21.56 29.92 7.10
CA GLN A 17 -20.71 29.17 8.02
C GLN A 17 -21.00 27.66 7.96
N GLN A 18 -22.27 27.26 7.90
CA GLN A 18 -22.67 25.85 7.74
C GLN A 18 -22.19 25.27 6.41
N ILE A 19 -22.34 26.00 5.30
CA ILE A 19 -21.86 25.58 3.98
C ILE A 19 -20.34 25.38 3.99
N ASN A 20 -19.58 26.34 4.55
CA ASN A 20 -18.13 26.25 4.67
C ASN A 20 -17.72 25.03 5.53
N GLN A 21 -18.46 24.73 6.61
CA GLN A 21 -18.20 23.56 7.44
C GLN A 21 -18.43 22.24 6.71
N ILE A 22 -19.53 22.12 5.97
CA ILE A 22 -19.83 20.93 5.16
C ILE A 22 -18.74 20.73 4.10
N HIS A 23 -18.30 21.82 3.46
CA HIS A 23 -17.23 21.78 2.46
C HIS A 23 -15.92 21.23 3.04
N ILE A 24 -15.49 21.74 4.20
CA ILE A 24 -14.27 21.28 4.89
C ILE A 24 -14.38 19.80 5.30
N GLN A 25 -15.54 19.38 5.83
CA GLN A 25 -15.77 17.97 6.18
C GLN A 25 -15.70 17.06 4.96
N MET A 26 -16.31 17.47 3.85
CA MET A 26 -16.29 16.72 2.58
C MET A 26 -14.87 16.60 2.01
N GLN A 27 -14.07 17.68 2.07
CA GLN A 27 -12.67 17.66 1.65
C GLN A 27 -11.84 16.67 2.47
N MET A 28 -11.99 16.67 3.81
CA MET A 28 -11.29 15.71 4.67
C MET A 28 -11.72 14.26 4.40
N GLN A 29 -13.02 14.00 4.23
CA GLN A 29 -13.51 12.67 3.90
C GLN A 29 -12.99 12.16 2.55
N ASN A 30 -12.96 13.03 1.53
CA ASN A 30 -12.40 12.69 0.22
C ASN A 30 -10.90 12.39 0.32
N MET A 31 -10.14 13.16 1.11
CA MET A 31 -8.72 12.92 1.36
C MET A 31 -8.47 11.56 2.03
N MET A 32 -9.22 11.25 3.11
CA MET A 32 -9.13 9.95 3.78
C MET A 32 -9.47 8.78 2.85
N ARG A 33 -10.50 8.95 2.00
CA ARG A 33 -10.88 7.94 1.00
C ARG A 33 -9.76 7.69 -0.02
N MET A 34 -9.14 8.75 -0.54
CA MET A 34 -8.02 8.62 -1.47
C MET A 34 -6.81 7.94 -0.83
N GLN A 35 -6.49 8.28 0.43
CA GLN A 35 -5.42 7.64 1.18
C GLN A 35 -5.67 6.13 1.37
N MET A 36 -6.88 5.75 1.78
CA MET A 36 -7.26 4.33 1.92
C MET A 36 -7.21 3.58 0.59
N GLN A 37 -7.69 4.18 -0.51
CA GLN A 37 -7.59 3.56 -1.83
C GLN A 37 -6.13 3.34 -2.26
N SER A 38 -5.24 4.29 -1.94
CA SER A 38 -3.80 4.16 -2.19
C SER A 38 -3.18 2.98 -1.44
N VAL A 39 -3.54 2.80 -0.17
CA VAL A 39 -3.10 1.64 0.65
C VAL A 39 -3.56 0.34 0.00
N VAL A 40 -4.85 0.20 -0.28
CA VAL A 40 -5.42 -1.02 -0.88
C VAL A 40 -4.72 -1.37 -2.19
N THR A 41 -4.51 -0.37 -3.05
CA THR A 41 -3.85 -0.59 -4.36
C THR A 41 -2.41 -1.08 -4.18
N LYS A 42 -1.68 -0.55 -3.19
CA LYS A 42 -0.30 -0.98 -2.89
C LYS A 42 -0.26 -2.36 -2.25
N GLU A 43 -1.21 -2.70 -1.39
CA GLU A 43 -1.36 -4.04 -0.81
C GLU A 43 -1.65 -5.10 -1.89
N GLU A 44 -2.51 -4.78 -2.86
CA GLU A 44 -2.76 -5.63 -4.02
C GLU A 44 -1.48 -5.84 -4.87
N LYS A 45 -0.72 -4.77 -5.12
CA LYS A 45 0.58 -4.87 -5.80
C LYS A 45 1.56 -5.74 -5.01
N LEU A 46 1.64 -5.56 -3.69
CA LEU A 46 2.52 -6.36 -2.84
C LEU A 46 2.14 -7.84 -2.91
N ALA A 47 0.85 -8.18 -2.88
CA ALA A 47 0.39 -9.55 -3.04
C ALA A 47 0.77 -10.15 -4.41
N GLN A 48 0.69 -9.36 -5.49
CA GLN A 48 1.13 -9.80 -6.82
C GLN A 48 2.64 -10.04 -6.90
N VAL A 49 3.44 -9.17 -6.26
CA VAL A 49 4.89 -9.34 -6.17
C VAL A 49 5.23 -10.60 -5.35
N GLN A 50 4.54 -10.83 -4.23
CA GLN A 50 4.72 -12.03 -3.40
C GLN A 50 4.42 -13.33 -4.17
N LYS A 51 3.32 -13.37 -4.92
CA LYS A 51 3.03 -14.52 -5.82
C LYS A 51 4.13 -14.74 -6.87
N SER A 52 4.71 -13.65 -7.37
CA SER A 52 5.83 -13.72 -8.32
C SER A 52 7.10 -14.26 -7.68
N ILE A 53 7.39 -13.86 -6.42
CA ILE A 53 8.49 -14.38 -5.60
C ILE A 53 8.33 -15.89 -5.37
N GLU A 54 7.15 -16.34 -4.95
CA GLU A 54 6.85 -17.76 -4.76
C GLU A 54 7.10 -18.57 -6.03
N LYS A 55 6.61 -18.09 -7.17
CA LYS A 55 6.84 -18.73 -8.47
C LYS A 55 8.33 -18.78 -8.84
N LEU A 56 9.09 -17.72 -8.54
CA LEU A 56 10.53 -17.69 -8.79
C LEU A 56 11.29 -18.67 -7.88
N ASN A 57 10.92 -18.77 -6.59
CA ASN A 57 11.49 -19.74 -5.67
C ASN A 57 11.27 -21.18 -6.15
N LYS A 58 10.06 -21.50 -6.60
CA LYS A 58 9.76 -22.81 -7.19
C LYS A 58 10.62 -23.09 -8.43
N ASN A 59 10.72 -22.13 -9.37
CA ASN A 59 11.57 -22.29 -10.55
C ASN A 59 13.06 -22.47 -10.18
N ILE A 60 13.53 -21.84 -9.10
CA ILE A 60 14.90 -21.99 -8.59
C ILE A 60 15.13 -23.41 -8.06
N GLU A 61 14.18 -23.94 -7.29
CA GLU A 61 14.22 -25.32 -6.78
C GLU A 61 14.20 -26.33 -7.92
N ASP A 62 13.29 -26.18 -8.88
CA ASP A 62 13.20 -27.03 -10.07
C ASP A 62 14.53 -27.03 -10.86
N LYS A 63 15.15 -25.84 -11.03
CA LYS A 63 16.44 -25.74 -11.73
C LYS A 63 17.60 -26.34 -10.95
N LYS A 64 17.59 -26.26 -9.61
CA LYS A 64 18.59 -26.94 -8.78
C LYS A 64 18.45 -28.46 -8.91
N ALA A 65 17.23 -28.99 -8.92
CA ALA A 65 16.97 -30.40 -9.13
C ALA A 65 17.44 -30.87 -10.52
N GLU A 66 17.13 -30.12 -11.57
CA GLU A 66 17.62 -30.41 -12.94
C GLU A 66 19.15 -30.39 -13.01
N ILE A 67 19.83 -29.47 -12.30
CA ILE A 67 21.30 -29.44 -12.25
C ILE A 67 21.83 -30.70 -11.58
N ALA A 68 21.31 -31.07 -10.41
CA ALA A 68 21.73 -32.27 -9.68
C ALA A 68 21.54 -33.55 -10.51
N GLU A 69 20.42 -33.66 -11.23
CA GLU A 69 20.18 -34.80 -12.14
C GLU A 69 21.22 -34.85 -13.28
N ASN A 70 21.57 -33.70 -13.86
CA ASN A 70 22.58 -33.66 -14.92
C ASN A 70 24.00 -33.88 -14.38
N GLU A 71 24.29 -33.49 -13.13
CA GLU A 71 25.54 -33.81 -12.44
C GLU A 71 25.69 -35.33 -12.26
N GLN A 72 24.64 -36.02 -11.82
CA GLN A 72 24.63 -37.49 -11.76
C GLN A 72 24.82 -38.13 -13.14
N LYS A 73 24.18 -37.59 -14.19
CA LYS A 73 24.40 -38.07 -15.57
C LYS A 73 25.85 -37.87 -16.02
N LYS A 74 26.47 -36.75 -15.65
CA LYS A 74 27.89 -36.48 -15.95
C LYS A 74 28.81 -37.48 -15.23
N GLU A 75 28.52 -37.78 -13.97
CA GLU A 75 29.29 -38.73 -13.16
C GLU A 75 29.19 -40.16 -13.69
N ASN A 76 27.98 -40.59 -14.08
CA ASN A 76 27.72 -41.94 -14.59
C ASN A 76 28.08 -42.12 -16.08
N ALA A 77 28.42 -41.05 -16.80
CA ALA A 77 28.77 -41.14 -18.21
C ALA A 77 30.11 -41.84 -18.40
N THR A 78 30.13 -42.84 -19.29
CA THR A 78 31.32 -43.65 -19.58
C THR A 78 32.16 -43.09 -20.74
N ASP A 79 31.55 -42.31 -21.63
CA ASP A 79 32.21 -41.67 -22.76
C ASP A 79 32.34 -40.15 -22.58
N GLU A 80 33.37 -39.56 -23.20
CA GLU A 80 33.71 -38.14 -23.06
C GLU A 80 32.65 -37.22 -23.69
N LYS A 81 32.02 -37.65 -24.79
CA LYS A 81 30.98 -36.86 -25.46
C LYS A 81 29.74 -36.69 -24.58
N SER A 82 29.32 -37.75 -23.90
CA SER A 82 28.20 -37.76 -22.96
C SER A 82 28.49 -36.87 -21.74
N LYS A 83 29.74 -36.87 -21.25
CA LYS A 83 30.20 -35.94 -20.20
C LYS A 83 30.11 -34.49 -20.66
N ASP A 84 30.63 -34.18 -21.84
CA ASP A 84 30.58 -32.84 -22.42
C ASP A 84 29.15 -32.33 -22.64
N GLU A 85 28.25 -33.21 -23.09
CA GLU A 85 26.84 -32.88 -23.27
C GLU A 85 26.14 -32.58 -21.94
N ALA A 86 26.40 -33.38 -20.90
CA ALA A 86 25.89 -33.14 -19.55
C ALA A 86 26.44 -31.83 -18.98
N GLU A 87 27.74 -31.56 -19.15
CA GLU A 87 28.39 -30.33 -18.71
C GLU A 87 27.84 -29.08 -19.41
N LYS A 88 27.62 -29.14 -20.72
CA LYS A 88 26.96 -28.04 -21.47
C LYS A 88 25.55 -27.77 -20.94
N LYS A 89 24.80 -28.82 -20.60
CA LYS A 89 23.46 -28.69 -20.00
C LYS A 89 23.53 -28.06 -18.61
N ILE A 90 24.41 -28.52 -17.74
CA ILE A 90 24.63 -27.96 -16.39
C ILE A 90 24.97 -26.47 -16.50
N ASN A 91 25.94 -26.09 -17.34
CA ASN A 91 26.33 -24.70 -17.54
C ASN A 91 25.17 -23.82 -18.02
N LYS A 92 24.32 -24.33 -18.93
CA LYS A 92 23.12 -23.62 -19.39
C LYS A 92 22.08 -23.46 -18.27
N LEU A 93 21.88 -24.48 -17.45
CA LEU A 93 20.96 -24.45 -16.31
C LEU A 93 21.45 -23.51 -15.21
N GLN A 94 22.74 -23.51 -14.89
CA GLN A 94 23.36 -22.59 -13.93
C GLN A 94 23.18 -21.13 -14.36
N LYS A 95 23.38 -20.81 -15.65
CA LYS A 95 23.09 -19.47 -16.20
C LYS A 95 21.62 -19.08 -16.04
N LYS A 96 20.68 -20.01 -16.24
CA LYS A 96 19.24 -19.75 -16.01
C LYS A 96 18.93 -19.56 -14.52
N LEU A 97 19.49 -20.40 -13.66
CA LEU A 97 19.34 -20.33 -12.21
C LEU A 97 19.83 -18.97 -11.68
N GLN A 98 20.98 -18.50 -12.16
CA GLN A 98 21.51 -17.18 -11.80
C GLN A 98 20.54 -16.05 -12.19
N LYS A 99 20.00 -16.08 -13.42
CA LYS A 99 18.98 -15.10 -13.85
C LYS A 99 17.71 -15.15 -12.99
N TYR A 100 17.28 -16.32 -12.54
CA TYR A 100 16.13 -16.43 -11.64
C TYR A 100 16.43 -15.85 -10.25
N LYS A 101 17.63 -16.07 -9.71
CA LYS A 101 18.08 -15.47 -8.44
C LYS A 101 18.14 -13.94 -8.52
N GLU A 102 18.68 -13.40 -9.62
CA GLU A 102 18.73 -11.94 -9.83
C GLU A 102 17.31 -11.34 -9.90
N LYS A 103 16.41 -11.97 -10.65
CA LYS A 103 14.99 -11.56 -10.69
C LYS A 103 14.32 -11.66 -9.32
N LEU A 104 14.63 -12.70 -8.56
CA LEU A 104 14.10 -12.89 -7.20
C LEU A 104 14.57 -11.76 -6.28
N ASN A 105 15.85 -11.40 -6.32
CA ASN A 105 16.39 -10.30 -5.53
C ASN A 105 15.69 -8.98 -5.86
N SER A 106 15.57 -8.64 -7.15
CA SER A 106 14.83 -7.46 -7.58
C SER A 106 13.37 -7.46 -7.11
N LYS A 107 12.68 -8.62 -7.13
CA LYS A 107 11.30 -8.70 -6.62
C LYS A 107 11.22 -8.57 -5.10
N ASN A 108 12.23 -9.05 -4.36
CA ASN A 108 12.30 -8.86 -2.91
C ASN A 108 12.53 -7.38 -2.56
N GLU A 109 13.34 -6.67 -3.34
CA GLU A 109 13.52 -5.22 -3.21
C GLU A 109 12.21 -4.47 -3.47
N ASP A 110 11.51 -4.77 -4.57
CA ASP A 110 10.18 -4.23 -4.88
C ASP A 110 9.20 -4.45 -3.71
N ALA A 111 9.17 -5.68 -3.16
CA ALA A 111 8.30 -6.03 -2.04
C ALA A 111 8.66 -5.27 -0.77
N THR A 112 9.94 -5.07 -0.49
CA THR A 112 10.42 -4.32 0.67
C THR A 112 10.03 -2.86 0.56
N GLN A 113 10.22 -2.26 -0.62
CA GLN A 113 9.80 -0.89 -0.88
C GLN A 113 8.27 -0.73 -0.71
N LEU A 114 7.47 -1.62 -1.32
CA LEU A 114 6.01 -1.58 -1.17
C LEU A 114 5.57 -1.71 0.29
N LYS A 115 6.20 -2.58 1.08
CA LYS A 115 5.90 -2.70 2.52
C LYS A 115 6.18 -1.39 3.26
N SER A 116 7.31 -0.73 3.00
CA SER A 116 7.63 0.57 3.59
C SER A 116 6.61 1.63 3.21
N GLU A 117 6.25 1.71 1.93
CA GLU A 117 5.23 2.66 1.45
C GLU A 117 3.86 2.39 2.08
N ILE A 118 3.43 1.13 2.20
CA ILE A 118 2.17 0.76 2.86
C ILE A 118 2.20 1.19 4.34
N ALA A 119 3.30 0.92 5.05
CA ALA A 119 3.45 1.32 6.44
C ALA A 119 3.37 2.84 6.62
N GLU A 120 4.02 3.62 5.76
CA GLU A 120 3.95 5.08 5.76
C GLU A 120 2.52 5.57 5.48
N ASN A 121 1.84 5.03 4.47
CA ASN A 121 0.46 5.43 4.16
C ASN A 121 -0.51 5.06 5.28
N ASN A 122 -0.31 3.92 5.95
CA ASN A 122 -1.12 3.52 7.10
C ASN A 122 -0.93 4.48 8.28
N LYS A 123 0.30 4.91 8.53
CA LYS A 123 0.60 5.94 9.53
C LYS A 123 -0.10 7.27 9.18
N LEU A 124 0.04 7.74 7.94
CA LEU A 124 -0.61 8.97 7.47
C LEU A 124 -2.14 8.89 7.55
N ALA A 125 -2.73 7.75 7.19
CA ALA A 125 -4.18 7.54 7.29
C ALA A 125 -4.65 7.58 8.75
N ALA A 126 -3.89 6.99 9.68
CA ALA A 126 -4.18 7.04 11.11
C ALA A 126 -4.08 8.47 11.66
N GLU A 127 -3.05 9.24 11.27
CA GLU A 127 -2.88 10.64 11.66
C GLU A 127 -4.01 11.53 11.13
N SER A 128 -4.39 11.37 9.86
CA SER A 128 -5.54 12.05 9.26
C SER A 128 -6.84 11.77 10.02
N LYS A 129 -7.07 10.49 10.36
CA LYS A 129 -8.25 10.06 11.10
C LYS A 129 -8.28 10.65 12.51
N ALA A 130 -7.17 10.57 13.23
CA ALA A 130 -7.05 11.14 14.58
C ALA A 130 -7.28 12.65 14.58
N LYS A 131 -6.74 13.38 13.59
CA LYS A 131 -6.97 14.82 13.42
C LYS A 131 -8.45 15.12 13.15
N TYR A 132 -9.10 14.35 12.28
CA TYR A 132 -10.52 14.49 12.00
C TYR A 132 -11.38 14.26 13.25
N GLU A 133 -11.09 13.20 14.02
CA GLU A 133 -11.81 12.88 15.26
C GLU A 133 -11.60 13.96 16.33
N ALA A 134 -10.39 14.49 16.48
CA ALA A 134 -10.10 15.61 17.38
C ALA A 134 -10.85 16.90 17.00
N GLU A 135 -10.89 17.25 15.71
CA GLU A 135 -11.66 18.40 15.22
C GLU A 135 -13.17 18.20 15.43
N LYS A 136 -13.67 16.99 15.22
CA LYS A 136 -15.07 16.66 15.47
C LYS A 136 -15.42 16.81 16.96
N ALA A 137 -14.59 16.25 17.85
CA ALA A 137 -14.79 16.35 19.30
C ALA A 137 -14.74 17.79 19.80
N LYS A 138 -13.77 18.60 19.32
CA LYS A 138 -13.67 20.03 19.65
C LYS A 138 -14.95 20.78 19.27
N LYS A 139 -15.50 20.51 18.09
CA LYS A 139 -16.73 21.15 17.61
C LYS A 139 -17.98 20.71 18.38
N GLU A 140 -18.04 19.45 18.81
CA GLU A 140 -19.12 18.97 19.68
C GLU A 140 -19.08 19.66 21.05
N ALA A 141 -17.87 19.86 21.60
CA ALA A 141 -17.68 20.62 22.84
C ALA A 141 -18.08 22.11 22.69
N GLU A 142 -17.65 22.79 21.61
CA GLU A 142 -18.04 24.19 21.32
C GLU A 142 -19.57 24.35 21.20
N LYS A 143 -20.25 23.42 20.51
CA LYS A 143 -21.73 23.43 20.40
C LYS A 143 -22.43 23.18 21.74
N LYS A 144 -21.83 22.39 22.63
CA LYS A 144 -22.38 22.15 23.96
C LYS A 144 -22.25 23.41 24.82
N GLN A 145 -21.10 24.07 24.76
CA GLN A 145 -20.83 25.32 25.47
C GLN A 145 -21.75 26.47 25.00
N GLU A 146 -21.96 26.62 23.67
CA GLU A 146 -22.93 27.60 23.14
C GLU A 146 -24.37 27.34 23.58
N LYS A 147 -24.76 26.06 23.77
CA LYS A 147 -26.10 25.71 24.25
C LYS A 147 -26.27 26.01 25.73
N GLU A 148 -25.23 25.76 26.54
CA GLU A 148 -25.22 26.08 27.98
C GLU A 148 -25.25 27.60 28.20
N GLU A 149 -24.44 28.39 27.48
CA GLU A 149 -24.45 29.87 27.57
C GLU A 149 -25.79 30.50 27.13
N LYS A 150 -26.53 29.86 26.21
CA LYS A 150 -27.87 30.31 25.80
C LYS A 150 -28.98 29.89 26.75
N ALA A 151 -28.74 28.92 27.63
CA ALA A 151 -29.71 28.50 28.64
C ALA A 151 -29.61 29.35 29.93
N GLU A 152 -28.48 30.02 30.15
CA GLU A 152 -28.24 30.91 31.30
C GLU A 152 -28.56 32.39 31.03
N LYS A 153 -28.96 32.76 29.81
CA LYS A 153 -29.41 34.12 29.42
C LYS A 153 -30.89 34.16 29.07
#